data_AF-A0A9E6ME23-F1
#
_entry.id   AF-A0A9E6ME23-F1
#
_cell.length_a   1.000
_cell.length_b   1.000
_cell.length_c   1.000
_cell.angle_alpha   90.00
_cell.angle_beta   90.00
_cell.angle_gamma   90.00
#
_symmetry.space_group_name_H-M   'P 1'
#
loop_
_entity.id
_entity.type
_entity.pdbx_description
1 polymer ?
#
loop_
_entity_poly.entity_id
_entity_poly.type
_entity_poly.pdbx_seq_one_letter_code
_entity_poly.pdbx_strand_id
1 'polypeptide(L)'
;MTFGSLTLNSGSTYTQEISGTTPCTQYDQATVTGAAVLGNATLATTLSTNPADGTVFTILTAASVSGTFNGLPDGATVNVNGVTLRINYTATSVTLTKVGGNLAPTGSSTAIYGLLGLCMVLLSLLHSDVIDLTITLISRR
;
A
#
# COMPACT_ATOMS: atom_id res chain seq x y z
N MET A 1 -20.30 -3.30 9.87
CA MET A 1 -21.51 -4.17 9.80
C MET A 1 -21.49 -5.13 10.99
N THR A 2 -22.65 -5.47 11.59
CA THR A 2 -22.69 -6.33 12.79
C THR A 2 -23.37 -7.67 12.52
N PHE A 3 -22.81 -8.78 13.02
CA PHE A 3 -23.30 -10.15 12.87
C PHE A 3 -23.41 -10.85 14.23
N GLY A 4 -24.29 -11.85 14.34
CA GLY A 4 -24.35 -12.75 15.50
C GLY A 4 -23.22 -13.77 15.54
N SER A 5 -22.92 -14.38 14.39
CA SER A 5 -21.78 -15.25 14.16
C SER A 5 -21.32 -15.12 12.72
N LEU A 6 -20.09 -15.54 12.43
CA LEU A 6 -19.54 -15.53 11.10
C LEU A 6 -18.77 -16.82 10.84
N THR A 7 -19.18 -17.60 9.84
CA THR A 7 -18.46 -18.80 9.40
C THR A 7 -18.09 -18.62 7.94
N LEU A 8 -16.80 -18.56 7.65
CA LEU A 8 -16.27 -18.45 6.31
C LEU A 8 -15.59 -19.77 5.95
N ASN A 9 -16.27 -20.62 5.19
CA ASN A 9 -15.74 -21.90 4.76
C ASN A 9 -14.74 -21.74 3.61
N SER A 10 -13.98 -22.79 3.31
CA SER A 10 -13.20 -22.85 2.06
C SER A 10 -14.10 -22.58 0.85
N GLY A 11 -13.61 -21.75 -0.08
CA GLY A 11 -14.38 -21.24 -1.22
C GLY A 11 -15.22 -19.99 -0.93
N SER A 12 -15.35 -19.56 0.34
CA SER A 12 -15.92 -18.25 0.68
C SER A 12 -14.91 -17.13 0.38
N THR A 13 -15.40 -15.94 0.04
CA THR A 13 -14.56 -14.74 -0.12
C THR A 13 -14.99 -13.68 0.87
N TYR A 14 -14.04 -13.15 1.64
CA TYR A 14 -14.21 -11.99 2.50
C TYR A 14 -13.57 -10.78 1.83
N THR A 15 -14.41 -9.84 1.41
CA THR A 15 -13.99 -8.62 0.70
C THR A 15 -13.76 -7.48 1.67
N GLN A 16 -12.65 -6.77 1.51
CA GLN A 16 -12.30 -5.60 2.30
C GLN A 16 -11.94 -4.43 1.40
N GLU A 17 -12.71 -3.35 1.46
CA GLU A 17 -12.39 -2.09 0.81
C GLU A 17 -11.65 -1.17 1.79
N ILE A 18 -10.49 -0.63 1.39
CA ILE A 18 -9.71 0.34 2.16
C ILE A 18 -9.49 1.61 1.33
N SER A 19 -10.22 2.66 1.67
CA SER A 19 -10.13 3.99 1.04
C SER A 19 -9.67 5.11 1.99
N GLY A 20 -9.43 4.78 3.25
CA GLY A 20 -8.93 5.69 4.28
C GLY A 20 -8.80 4.96 5.62
N THR A 21 -8.67 5.70 6.72
CA THR A 21 -8.30 5.15 8.04
C THR A 21 -9.45 5.10 9.04
N THR A 22 -10.68 5.47 8.65
CA THR A 22 -11.85 5.45 9.53
C THR A 22 -12.72 4.21 9.28
N PRO A 23 -12.99 3.36 10.29
CA PRO A 23 -13.79 2.15 10.12
C PRO A 23 -15.23 2.47 9.70
N CYS A 24 -15.84 1.52 9.00
CA CYS A 24 -17.23 1.54 8.51
C CYS A 24 -17.60 2.72 7.58
N THR A 25 -16.68 3.65 7.32
CA THR A 25 -16.91 4.85 6.51
C THR A 25 -15.86 5.01 5.42
N GLN A 26 -14.60 4.73 5.75
CA GLN A 26 -13.48 4.76 4.80
C GLN A 26 -12.85 3.39 4.58
N TYR A 27 -13.13 2.42 5.46
CA TYR A 27 -12.81 1.03 5.20
C TYR A 27 -13.82 0.09 5.88
N ASP A 28 -13.93 -1.14 5.38
CA ASP A 28 -14.88 -2.12 5.91
C ASP A 28 -14.43 -2.70 7.24
N GLN A 29 -15.37 -2.89 8.16
CA GLN A 29 -15.16 -3.66 9.39
C GLN A 29 -16.39 -4.51 9.69
N ALA A 30 -16.14 -5.81 9.88
CA ALA A 30 -17.13 -6.70 10.48
C ALA A 30 -16.99 -6.71 12.00
N THR A 31 -18.12 -6.57 12.69
CA THR A 31 -18.25 -6.75 14.13
C THR A 31 -19.11 -7.99 14.37
N VAL A 32 -18.54 -9.02 14.96
CA VAL A 32 -19.22 -10.29 15.23
C VAL A 32 -19.43 -10.38 16.74
N THR A 33 -20.67 -10.52 17.21
CA THR A 33 -20.92 -10.60 18.67
C THR A 33 -20.64 -11.98 19.24
N GLY A 34 -20.61 -13.01 18.40
CA GLY A 34 -20.23 -14.38 18.73
C GLY A 34 -18.92 -14.83 18.07
N ALA A 35 -18.87 -16.09 17.66
CA ALA A 35 -17.68 -16.68 17.06
C ALA A 35 -17.52 -16.31 15.57
N ALA A 36 -16.28 -16.01 15.18
CA ALA A 36 -15.82 -15.88 13.81
C ALA A 36 -14.87 -17.05 13.46
N VAL A 37 -15.28 -17.90 12.52
CA VAL A 37 -14.51 -19.07 12.07
C VAL A 37 -14.01 -18.81 10.65
N LEU A 38 -12.69 -18.72 10.49
CA LEU A 38 -11.99 -18.48 9.23
C LEU A 38 -11.47 -19.81 8.69
N GLY A 39 -12.35 -20.59 8.06
CA GLY A 39 -12.09 -21.95 7.58
C GLY A 39 -11.33 -22.00 6.24
N ASN A 40 -10.20 -21.29 6.12
CA ASN A 40 -9.44 -21.13 4.86
C ASN A 40 -10.24 -20.43 3.75
N ALA A 41 -11.02 -19.42 4.11
CA ALA A 41 -11.64 -18.53 3.14
C ALA A 41 -10.61 -17.62 2.46
N THR A 42 -10.95 -17.08 1.30
CA THR A 42 -10.12 -16.11 0.56
C THR A 42 -10.32 -14.72 1.14
N LEU A 43 -9.23 -14.02 1.46
CA LEU A 43 -9.25 -12.58 1.74
C LEU A 43 -9.01 -11.81 0.45
N ALA A 44 -10.01 -11.05 -0.01
CA ALA A 44 -9.89 -10.16 -1.15
C ALA A 44 -9.88 -8.72 -0.63
N THR A 45 -8.77 -8.01 -0.84
CA THR A 45 -8.62 -6.63 -0.34
C THR A 45 -8.35 -5.70 -1.52
N THR A 46 -9.03 -4.57 -1.54
CA THR A 46 -8.72 -3.44 -2.41
C THR A 46 -8.20 -2.28 -1.56
N LEU A 47 -7.38 -1.44 -2.16
CA LEU A 47 -6.74 -0.32 -1.46
C LEU A 47 -6.55 0.85 -2.43
N SER A 48 -7.19 1.98 -2.11
CA SER A 48 -7.22 3.20 -2.94
C SER A 48 -6.51 4.40 -2.30
N THR A 49 -5.93 4.19 -1.12
CA THR A 49 -5.15 5.21 -0.37
C THR A 49 -3.74 4.70 -0.07
N ASN A 50 -2.77 5.59 0.12
CA ASN A 50 -1.42 5.22 0.56
C ASN A 50 -1.25 5.57 2.05
N PRO A 51 -1.62 4.69 2.98
CA PRO A 51 -1.54 5.01 4.40
C PRO A 51 -0.07 5.11 4.85
N ALA A 52 0.17 5.71 6.01
CA ALA A 52 1.50 5.73 6.62
C ALA A 52 1.92 4.31 7.01
N ASP A 53 3.23 4.03 7.02
CA ASP A 53 3.74 2.77 7.58
C ASP A 53 3.35 2.64 9.06
N GLY A 54 2.99 1.42 9.46
CA GLY A 54 2.46 1.14 10.79
C GLY A 54 0.95 1.40 10.95
N THR A 55 0.25 1.93 9.94
CA THR A 55 -1.21 2.06 10.01
C THR A 55 -1.87 0.70 10.16
N VAL A 56 -2.75 0.56 11.15
CA VAL A 56 -3.47 -0.69 11.46
C VAL A 56 -4.94 -0.56 11.08
N PHE A 57 -5.43 -1.50 10.29
CA PHE A 57 -6.82 -1.66 9.89
C PHE A 57 -7.42 -2.88 10.57
N THR A 58 -8.24 -2.69 11.59
CA THR A 58 -8.99 -3.81 12.20
C THR A 58 -10.17 -4.17 11.30
N ILE A 59 -10.03 -5.26 10.54
CA ILE A 59 -11.01 -5.68 9.53
C ILE A 59 -12.13 -6.55 10.11
N LEU A 60 -11.87 -7.20 11.25
CA LEU A 60 -12.82 -8.07 11.94
C LEU A 60 -12.61 -7.96 13.45
N THR A 61 -13.69 -7.79 14.19
CA THR A 61 -13.76 -8.01 15.65
C THR A 61 -14.78 -9.11 15.95
N ALA A 62 -14.49 -9.94 16.94
CA ALA A 62 -15.35 -11.06 17.35
C ALA A 62 -15.24 -11.34 18.86
N ALA A 63 -16.20 -12.08 19.42
CA ALA A 63 -16.02 -12.66 20.76
C ALA A 63 -14.94 -13.76 20.77
N SER A 64 -14.79 -14.47 19.66
CA SER A 64 -13.68 -15.41 19.43
C SER A 64 -13.37 -15.52 17.95
N VAL A 65 -12.09 -15.51 17.59
CA VAL A 65 -11.60 -15.80 16.23
C VAL A 65 -10.89 -17.14 16.23
N SER A 66 -11.18 -17.99 15.24
CA SER A 66 -10.47 -19.25 15.02
C SER A 66 -10.20 -19.50 13.54
N GLY A 67 -9.12 -20.23 13.25
CA GLY A 67 -8.64 -20.44 11.87
C GLY A 67 -7.97 -19.20 11.27
N THR A 68 -7.66 -19.28 9.99
CA THR A 68 -6.99 -18.21 9.22
C THR A 68 -7.57 -18.11 7.82
N PHE A 69 -7.27 -17.00 7.14
CA PHE A 69 -7.53 -16.95 5.69
C PHE A 69 -6.56 -17.88 4.95
N ASN A 70 -6.95 -18.32 3.76
CA ASN A 70 -6.19 -19.26 2.96
C ASN A 70 -4.78 -18.72 2.66
N GLY A 71 -3.75 -19.49 3.00
CA GLY A 71 -2.34 -19.11 2.75
C GLY A 71 -1.83 -17.93 3.57
N LEU A 72 -2.60 -17.46 4.56
CA LEU A 72 -2.30 -16.28 5.35
C LEU A 72 -2.26 -16.63 6.85
N PRO A 73 -1.24 -17.37 7.34
CA PRO A 73 -1.02 -17.55 8.77
C PRO A 73 -0.73 -16.20 9.47
N ASP A 74 -0.73 -16.18 10.81
CA ASP A 74 -0.38 -14.97 11.56
C ASP A 74 1.01 -14.43 11.17
N GLY A 75 1.07 -13.13 10.91
CA GLY A 75 2.27 -12.45 10.44
C GLY A 75 2.54 -12.55 8.93
N ALA A 76 1.71 -13.27 8.17
CA ALA A 76 1.84 -13.31 6.71
C ALA A 76 1.64 -11.93 6.07
N THR A 77 2.18 -11.74 4.87
CA THR A 77 2.03 -10.48 4.12
C THR A 77 1.28 -10.70 2.83
N VAL A 78 0.43 -9.74 2.47
CA VAL A 78 -0.23 -9.64 1.17
C VAL A 78 0.15 -8.32 0.50
N ASN A 79 0.41 -8.36 -0.80
CA ASN A 79 0.59 -7.14 -1.59
C ASN A 79 -0.75 -6.74 -2.21
N VAL A 80 -1.21 -5.53 -1.90
CA VAL A 80 -2.44 -4.96 -2.41
C VAL A 80 -2.10 -3.64 -3.08
N ASN A 81 -2.21 -3.60 -4.40
CA ASN A 81 -1.97 -2.40 -5.20
C ASN A 81 -0.60 -1.72 -4.89
N GLY A 82 0.47 -2.52 -4.79
CA GLY A 82 1.82 -2.02 -4.48
C GLY A 82 2.13 -1.80 -2.99
N VAL A 83 1.11 -1.83 -2.12
CA VAL A 83 1.26 -1.71 -0.67
C VAL A 83 1.33 -3.10 -0.03
N THR A 84 2.31 -3.31 0.85
CA THR A 84 2.45 -4.55 1.60
C THR A 84 1.75 -4.43 2.94
N LEU A 85 0.75 -5.27 3.16
CA LEU A 85 0.00 -5.38 4.41
C LEU A 85 0.36 -6.68 5.11
N ARG A 86 0.72 -6.61 6.39
CA ARG A 86 0.86 -7.77 7.26
C ARG A 86 -0.47 -8.09 7.94
N ILE A 87 -0.91 -9.34 7.88
CA ILE A 87 -2.08 -9.80 8.60
C ILE A 87 -1.69 -10.33 9.97
N ASN A 88 -2.49 -10.00 10.98
CA ASN A 88 -2.36 -10.55 12.31
C ASN A 88 -3.71 -10.99 12.88
N TYR A 89 -3.69 -12.03 13.69
CA TYR A 89 -4.84 -12.64 14.34
C TYR A 89 -4.65 -12.61 15.86
N THR A 90 -5.66 -12.15 16.57
CA THR A 90 -5.76 -12.32 18.03
C THR A 90 -6.93 -13.24 18.36
N ALA A 91 -7.13 -13.55 19.63
CA ALA A 91 -8.32 -14.29 20.07
C ALA A 91 -9.63 -13.59 19.69
N THR A 92 -9.63 -12.28 19.43
CA THR A 92 -10.86 -11.47 19.25
C THR A 92 -10.83 -10.56 18.04
N SER A 93 -9.75 -10.54 17.25
CA SER A 93 -9.65 -9.62 16.11
C SER A 93 -8.74 -10.11 15.00
N VAL A 94 -8.96 -9.55 13.81
CA VAL A 94 -8.06 -9.66 12.66
C VAL A 94 -7.70 -8.28 12.17
N THR A 95 -6.42 -8.05 11.92
CA THR A 95 -5.90 -6.73 11.50
C THR A 95 -5.01 -6.85 10.27
N LEU A 96 -5.04 -5.83 9.43
CA LEU A 96 -4.04 -5.58 8.38
C LEU A 96 -3.18 -4.38 8.78
N THR A 97 -1.86 -4.54 8.82
CA THR A 97 -0.93 -3.46 9.16
C THR A 97 -0.08 -3.12 7.95
N LYS A 98 0.01 -1.85 7.55
CA LYS A 98 0.95 -1.46 6.49
C LYS A 98 2.39 -1.60 7.00
N VAL A 99 3.18 -2.40 6.28
CA VAL A 99 4.59 -2.67 6.61
C VAL A 99 5.56 -2.20 5.52
N GLY A 100 5.04 -1.68 4.41
CA GLY A 100 5.85 -1.04 3.38
C GLY A 100 5.13 -0.92 2.04
N GLY A 101 5.89 -0.50 1.04
CA GLY A 101 5.39 -0.26 -0.31
C GLY A 101 4.63 1.06 -0.43
N ASN A 102 4.33 1.40 -1.67
CA ASN A 102 3.56 2.58 -2.03
C ASN A 102 2.45 2.14 -2.99
N LEU A 103 1.36 2.90 -3.01
CA LEU A 103 0.33 2.74 -4.03
C LEU A 103 0.99 2.68 -5.41
N ALA A 104 0.70 1.60 -6.15
CA ALA A 104 1.13 1.48 -7.53
C ALA A 104 0.52 2.66 -8.32
N PRO A 105 1.31 3.39 -9.13
CA PRO A 105 0.77 4.45 -9.96
C PRO A 105 -0.30 3.84 -10.89
N THR A 106 -1.52 4.38 -10.85
CA THR A 106 -2.69 3.91 -11.63
C THR A 106 -2.62 4.27 -13.11
N GLY A 107 -1.42 4.37 -13.63
CA GLY A 107 -1.10 4.61 -15.02
C GLY A 107 0.41 4.60 -15.11
N SER A 108 0.95 3.88 -16.09
CA SER A 108 2.34 4.01 -16.49
C SER A 108 2.62 5.47 -16.85
N SER A 109 2.95 6.30 -15.86
CA SER A 109 3.77 7.45 -16.15
C SER A 109 5.15 6.86 -16.30
N THR A 110 5.54 6.58 -17.55
CA THR A 110 6.95 6.62 -17.88
C THR A 110 7.39 7.99 -17.43
N ALA A 111 7.94 8.06 -16.22
CA ALA A 111 8.50 9.27 -15.68
C ALA A 111 9.77 9.52 -16.48
N ILE A 112 9.60 10.02 -17.71
CA ILE A 112 10.62 10.76 -18.40
C ILE A 112 10.79 12.05 -17.60
N TYR A 113 11.47 11.93 -16.47
CA TYR A 113 12.35 12.97 -15.96
C TYR A 113 13.62 13.08 -16.83
N GLY A 114 13.60 12.53 -18.06
CA GLY A 114 14.48 12.89 -19.17
C GLY A 114 14.20 14.25 -19.80
N LEU A 115 13.37 15.12 -19.20
CA LEU A 115 13.23 16.52 -19.63
C LEU A 115 13.76 17.55 -18.62
N LEU A 116 13.85 17.21 -17.32
CA LEU A 116 14.70 17.98 -16.38
C LEU A 116 16.19 17.65 -16.58
N GLY A 117 16.51 16.47 -17.14
CA GLY A 117 17.86 16.09 -17.54
C GLY A 117 18.41 16.80 -18.78
N LEU A 118 17.56 17.40 -19.62
CA LEU A 118 18.04 18.18 -20.77
C LEU A 118 18.49 19.60 -20.36
N CYS A 119 17.90 20.16 -19.30
CA CYS A 119 18.17 21.54 -18.87
C CYS A 119 19.49 21.65 -18.06
N MET A 120 19.90 20.61 -17.33
CA MET A 120 21.21 20.61 -16.65
C MET A 120 22.39 20.42 -17.61
N VAL A 121 22.23 19.66 -18.69
CA VAL A 121 23.29 19.49 -19.71
C VAL A 121 23.44 20.76 -20.54
N LEU A 122 22.34 21.45 -20.89
CA LEU A 122 22.39 22.70 -21.67
C LEU A 122 22.98 23.88 -20.88
N LEU A 123 22.88 23.93 -19.54
CA LEU A 123 23.56 24.95 -18.72
C LEU A 123 25.09 24.77 -18.61
N SER A 124 25.60 23.54 -18.80
CA SER A 124 27.04 23.26 -18.74
C SER A 124 27.79 23.63 -20.04
N LEU A 125 27.08 23.70 -21.17
CA LEU A 125 27.63 24.10 -22.47
C LEU A 125 27.87 25.62 -22.56
N LEU A 126 27.06 26.47 -21.89
CA LEU A 126 27.32 27.93 -21.87
C LEU A 126 28.54 28.35 -21.03
N HIS A 127 28.96 27.56 -20.04
CA HIS A 127 30.12 27.91 -19.22
C HIS A 127 31.45 27.65 -19.96
N SER A 128 31.48 26.70 -20.89
CA SER A 128 32.70 26.34 -21.61
C SER A 128 33.00 27.37 -22.71
N ASP A 129 32.00 27.84 -23.45
CA ASP A 129 32.20 28.82 -24.53
C ASP A 129 32.61 30.22 -24.02
N VAL A 130 32.13 30.64 -22.85
CA VAL A 130 32.50 31.94 -22.23
C VAL A 130 33.93 31.92 -21.69
N ILE A 131 34.40 30.77 -21.20
CA ILE A 131 35.78 30.56 -20.76
C ILE A 131 36.74 30.53 -21.97
N ASP A 132 36.35 29.86 -23.05
CA ASP A 132 37.16 29.77 -24.28
C ASP A 132 37.32 31.13 -25.00
N LEU A 133 36.25 31.94 -25.02
CA LEU A 133 36.28 33.30 -25.59
C LEU A 133 37.14 34.25 -24.74
N THR A 134 37.09 34.13 -23.40
CA THR A 134 37.92 34.94 -22.47
C THR A 134 39.40 34.60 -22.61
N ILE A 135 39.75 33.32 -22.73
CA ILE A 135 41.15 32.87 -22.91
C ILE A 135 41.69 33.31 -24.28
N THR A 136 40.87 33.22 -25.33
CA THR A 136 41.27 33.65 -26.70
C THR A 136 41.50 35.16 -26.82
N LEU A 137 40.69 35.99 -26.13
CA LEU A 137 40.87 37.45 -26.09
C LEU A 137 42.09 37.90 -25.26
N ILE A 138 42.51 37.11 -24.26
CA ILE A 138 43.73 37.37 -23.46
C ILE A 138 45.00 36.97 -24.23
N SER A 139 44.95 35.98 -25.12
CA SER A 139 46.10 35.55 -25.94
C SER A 139 46.38 36.45 -27.16
N ARG A 140 45.47 37.35 -27.54
CA ARG A 140 45.63 38.30 -28.67
C ARG A 140 45.82 39.75 -28.21
N ARG A 141 46.53 39.96 -27.10
CA ARG A 141 46.99 41.28 -26.65
C ARG A 141 48.47 41.28 -26.34
#